data_AF-A0A561UHL5-F1
#
_entry.id   AF-A0A561UHL5-F1
#
_cell.length_a   1.000
_cell.length_b   1.000
_cell.length_c   1.000
_cell.angle_alpha   90.00
_cell.angle_beta   90.00
_cell.angle_gamma   90.00
#
_symmetry.space_group_name_H-M   'P 1'
#
loop_
_entity.id
_entity.type
_entity.pdbx_description
1 polymer ?
#
loop_
_entity_poly.entity_id
_entity_poly.type
_entity_poly.pdbx_seq_one_letter_code
_entity_poly.pdbx_strand_id
1 'polypeptide(L)'
;MSDPTTGGSGFSVHPADILTAAPDFTTQSDRLKSAVTNLESTLKGLGSPWGADDQGKKFGDAYNPQHTALVKSLGVLVQGLASVHLGLESMAGNHQGADTTAATSMKASE
;
A
#
# COMPACT_ATOMS: atom_id res chain seq x y z
N MET A 1 40.99 -19.70 -25.12
CA MET A 1 40.87 -18.66 -24.08
C MET A 1 39.50 -18.04 -24.27
N SER A 2 38.48 -18.60 -23.62
CA SER A 2 37.10 -18.13 -23.72
C SER A 2 36.75 -17.54 -22.37
N ASP A 3 36.61 -16.23 -22.31
CA ASP A 3 36.05 -15.54 -21.15
C ASP A 3 34.67 -14.99 -21.55
N PRO A 4 33.57 -15.61 -21.12
CA PRO A 4 32.26 -15.00 -21.21
C PRO A 4 31.99 -14.27 -19.90
N THR A 5 32.54 -13.07 -19.76
CA THR A 5 31.89 -12.06 -18.92
C THR A 5 30.62 -11.62 -19.63
N THR A 6 29.49 -11.66 -18.91
CA THR A 6 28.19 -11.03 -19.19
C THR A 6 27.03 -12.01 -19.38
N GLY A 7 26.16 -12.04 -18.37
CA GLY A 7 24.83 -12.60 -18.41
C GLY A 7 24.20 -12.39 -17.04
N GLY A 8 23.65 -11.19 -16.82
CA GLY A 8 23.27 -10.67 -15.51
C GLY A 8 22.56 -11.71 -14.65
N SER A 9 23.01 -11.84 -13.39
CA SER A 9 22.30 -12.56 -12.35
C SER A 9 20.90 -11.96 -12.24
N GLY A 10 19.98 -12.56 -12.98
CA GLY A 10 18.63 -12.09 -13.18
C GLY A 10 17.96 -12.00 -11.83
N PHE A 11 17.27 -10.90 -11.58
CA PHE A 11 16.24 -10.85 -10.57
C PHE A 11 15.25 -11.98 -10.86
N SER A 12 15.39 -13.11 -10.17
CA SER A 12 14.39 -14.17 -10.16
C SER A 12 13.26 -13.70 -9.26
N VAL A 13 12.36 -12.91 -9.83
CA VAL A 13 11.07 -12.62 -9.22
C VAL A 13 10.26 -13.91 -9.30
N HIS A 14 9.91 -14.49 -8.15
CA HIS A 14 8.98 -15.61 -8.05
C HIS A 14 7.56 -15.04 -7.97
N PRO A 15 6.79 -15.01 -9.08
CA PRO A 15 5.49 -14.35 -9.11
C PRO A 15 4.50 -15.06 -8.18
N ALA A 16 4.71 -16.35 -7.93
CA ALA A 16 3.94 -17.16 -6.99
C ALA A 16 4.09 -16.67 -5.53
N ASP A 17 5.28 -16.28 -5.09
CA ASP A 17 5.51 -15.79 -3.73
C ASP A 17 4.84 -14.42 -3.53
N ILE A 18 4.95 -13.56 -4.55
CA ILE A 18 4.27 -12.26 -4.62
C ILE A 18 2.74 -12.43 -4.58
N LEU A 19 2.21 -13.39 -5.34
CA LEU A 19 0.80 -13.75 -5.36
C LEU A 19 0.30 -14.27 -4.02
N THR A 20 1.13 -15.03 -3.31
CA THR A 20 0.77 -15.63 -2.01
C THR A 20 0.68 -14.56 -0.92
N ALA A 21 1.51 -13.51 -0.99
CA ALA A 21 1.50 -12.40 -0.03
C ALA A 21 0.43 -11.34 -0.34
N ALA A 22 -0.09 -11.26 -1.57
CA ALA A 22 -1.03 -10.22 -1.98
C ALA A 22 -2.31 -10.13 -1.11
N PRO A 23 -2.95 -11.24 -0.70
CA PRO A 23 -4.12 -11.20 0.20
C PRO A 23 -3.81 -10.64 1.59
N ASP A 24 -2.60 -10.86 2.10
CA ASP A 24 -2.17 -10.30 3.38
C ASP A 24 -2.04 -8.78 3.29
N PHE A 25 -1.48 -8.26 2.18
CA PHE A 25 -1.43 -6.82 1.94
C PHE A 25 -2.82 -6.19 1.88
N THR A 26 -3.80 -6.82 1.22
CA THR A 26 -5.20 -6.36 1.22
C THR A 26 -5.74 -6.31 2.64
N THR A 27 -5.61 -7.41 3.39
CA THR A 27 -6.12 -7.54 4.75
C THR A 27 -5.52 -6.48 5.68
N GLN A 28 -4.21 -6.26 5.61
CA GLN A 28 -3.57 -5.22 6.43
C GLN A 28 -3.94 -3.81 5.97
N SER A 29 -4.13 -3.58 4.67
CA SER A 29 -4.61 -2.30 4.14
C SER A 29 -5.99 -1.95 4.69
N ASP A 30 -6.92 -2.90 4.70
CA ASP A 30 -8.28 -2.70 5.20
C ASP A 30 -8.31 -2.49 6.72
N ARG A 31 -7.49 -3.24 7.47
CA ARG A 31 -7.31 -3.05 8.92
C ARG A 31 -6.77 -1.67 9.24
N LEU A 32 -5.72 -1.24 8.53
CA LEU A 32 -5.14 0.08 8.70
C LEU A 32 -6.15 1.19 8.37
N LYS A 33 -6.87 1.07 7.25
CA LYS A 33 -7.93 2.00 6.85
C LYS A 33 -9.01 2.11 7.93
N SER A 34 -9.44 0.99 8.49
CA SER A 34 -10.44 0.95 9.56
C SER A 34 -9.93 1.63 10.84
N ALA A 35 -8.68 1.36 11.23
CA ALA A 35 -8.06 1.99 12.40
C ALA A 35 -7.91 3.50 12.25
N VAL A 36 -7.47 3.97 11.08
CA VAL A 36 -7.37 5.41 10.76
C VAL A 36 -8.74 6.08 10.79
N THR A 37 -9.75 5.46 10.18
CA THR A 37 -11.13 5.96 10.19
C THR A 37 -11.68 6.08 11.61
N ASN A 38 -11.43 5.07 12.45
CA ASN A 38 -11.84 5.09 13.85
C ASN A 38 -11.13 6.18 14.66
N LEU A 39 -9.81 6.34 14.44
CA LEU A 39 -9.02 7.40 15.07
C LEU A 39 -9.56 8.78 14.69
N GLU A 40 -9.77 9.05 13.40
CA GLU A 40 -10.33 10.32 12.92
C GLU A 40 -11.72 10.59 13.50
N SER A 41 -12.59 9.58 13.52
CA SER A 41 -13.94 9.71 14.07
C SER A 41 -13.91 10.02 15.56
N THR A 42 -13.04 9.33 16.31
CA THR A 42 -12.87 9.54 17.75
C THR A 42 -12.35 10.95 18.02
N LEU A 43 -11.32 11.38 17.31
CA LEU A 43 -10.72 12.71 17.50
C LEU A 43 -11.70 13.83 17.12
N LYS A 44 -12.46 13.69 16.04
CA LYS A 44 -13.53 14.63 15.69
C LYS A 44 -14.64 14.67 16.74
N GLY A 45 -15.02 13.51 17.28
CA GLY A 45 -16.07 13.38 18.31
C GLY A 45 -15.70 14.04 19.64
N LEU A 46 -14.41 14.15 19.96
CA LEU A 46 -13.92 14.83 21.17
C LEU A 46 -13.99 16.37 21.05
N GLY A 47 -14.11 16.91 19.84
CA GLY A 47 -14.13 18.35 19.60
C GLY A 47 -12.84 19.04 20.08
N SER A 48 -12.99 20.24 20.66
CA SER A 48 -11.89 21.02 21.23
C SER A 48 -11.97 21.00 22.76
N PRO A 49 -11.40 19.99 23.44
CA PRO A 49 -11.50 19.86 24.89
C PRO A 49 -10.77 20.96 25.67
N TRP A 50 -9.91 21.74 25.01
CA TRP A 50 -9.03 22.74 25.62
C TRP A 50 -9.68 24.10 25.95
N GLY A 51 -11.00 24.27 25.78
CA GLY A 51 -11.66 25.54 26.13
C GLY A 51 -11.32 26.70 25.18
N ALA A 52 -11.98 27.85 25.41
CA ALA A 52 -11.88 29.04 24.54
C ALA A 52 -11.12 30.22 25.18
N ASP A 53 -10.52 30.00 26.36
CA ASP A 53 -9.65 30.96 27.01
C ASP A 53 -8.29 31.05 26.31
N ASP A 54 -7.45 32.00 26.72
CA ASP A 54 -6.17 32.24 26.04
C ASP A 54 -5.22 31.04 26.09
N GLN A 55 -5.29 30.22 27.15
CA GLN A 55 -4.52 28.97 27.23
C GLN A 55 -5.08 27.92 26.28
N GLY A 56 -6.40 27.75 26.23
CA GLY A 56 -7.07 26.86 25.29
C GLY A 56 -6.76 27.19 23.84
N LYS A 57 -6.81 28.47 23.47
CA LYS A 57 -6.43 28.92 22.12
C LYS A 57 -4.99 28.57 21.78
N LYS A 58 -4.03 28.88 22.65
CA LYS A 58 -2.61 28.55 22.45
C LYS A 58 -2.39 27.05 22.27
N PHE A 59 -3.08 26.23 23.06
CA PHE A 59 -3.03 24.79 22.90
C PHE A 59 -3.59 24.36 21.55
N GLY A 60 -4.79 24.83 21.19
CA GLY A 60 -5.43 24.52 19.91
C GLY A 60 -4.55 24.91 18.72
N ASP A 61 -3.96 26.11 18.74
CA ASP A 61 -3.06 26.61 17.69
C ASP A 61 -1.81 25.73 17.55
N ALA A 62 -1.31 25.18 18.65
CA ALA A 62 -0.17 24.28 18.67
C ALA A 62 -0.54 22.80 18.47
N TYR A 63 -1.81 22.40 18.57
CA TYR A 63 -2.24 21.00 18.44
C TYR A 63 -2.82 20.71 17.05
N ASN A 64 -3.70 21.59 16.56
CA ASN A 64 -4.48 21.39 15.35
C ASN A 64 -3.63 21.17 14.08
N PRO A 65 -2.51 21.89 13.86
CA PRO A 65 -1.67 21.65 12.69
C PRO A 65 -1.04 20.25 12.68
N GLN A 66 -0.55 19.79 13.83
CA GLN A 66 0.10 18.50 14.02
C GLN A 66 -0.91 17.36 13.92
N HIS A 67 -2.10 17.54 14.50
CA HIS A 67 -3.23 16.65 14.31
C HIS A 67 -3.57 16.49 12.82
N THR A 68 -3.69 17.61 12.10
CA THR A 68 -4.00 17.61 10.66
C THR A 68 -2.90 16.91 9.84
N ALA A 69 -1.63 17.17 10.17
CA ALA A 69 -0.49 16.54 9.52
C ALA A 69 -0.45 15.02 9.77
N LEU A 70 -0.70 14.58 11.00
CA LEU A 70 -0.77 13.17 11.36
C LEU A 70 -1.87 12.43 10.57
N VAL A 71 -3.08 12.98 10.57
CA VAL A 71 -4.22 12.40 9.84
C VAL A 71 -3.91 12.31 8.34
N LYS A 72 -3.34 13.36 7.75
CA LYS A 72 -2.93 13.35 6.35
C LYS A 72 -1.88 12.26 6.05
N SER A 73 -0.86 12.13 6.88
CA SER A 73 0.19 11.11 6.70
C SER A 73 -0.35 9.68 6.82
N LEU A 74 -1.29 9.46 7.74
CA LEU A 74 -1.99 8.17 7.86
C LEU A 74 -2.81 7.85 6.61
N GLY A 75 -3.51 8.84 6.04
CA GLY A 75 -4.21 8.68 4.77
C GLY A 75 -3.28 8.28 3.62
N VAL A 76 -2.11 8.93 3.50
CA VAL A 76 -1.09 8.57 2.50
C VAL A 76 -0.59 7.14 2.68
N LEU A 77 -0.37 6.70 3.93
CA LEU A 77 0.06 5.35 4.24
C LEU A 77 -0.98 4.30 3.77
N VAL A 78 -2.26 4.54 4.05
CA VAL A 78 -3.37 3.67 3.60
C VAL A 78 -3.41 3.59 2.08
N GLN A 79 -3.28 4.73 1.38
CA GLN A 79 -3.27 4.77 -0.08
C GLN A 79 -2.05 4.04 -0.68
N GLY A 80 -0.88 4.18 -0.05
CA GLY A 80 0.33 3.48 -0.46
C GLY A 80 0.18 1.96 -0.35
N LEU A 81 -0.35 1.47 0.77
CA LEU A 81 -0.62 0.04 0.98
C LEU A 81 -1.61 -0.53 -0.05
N ALA A 82 -2.70 0.19 -0.33
CA ALA A 82 -3.64 -0.18 -1.37
C ALA A 82 -3.01 -0.18 -2.78
N SER A 83 -2.08 0.74 -3.05
CA SER A 83 -1.39 0.82 -4.34
C SER A 83 -0.42 -0.35 -4.53
N VAL A 84 0.25 -0.79 -3.46
CA VAL A 84 1.09 -2.01 -3.49
C VAL A 84 0.21 -3.21 -3.84
N HIS A 85 -0.94 -3.38 -3.19
CA HIS A 85 -1.88 -4.45 -3.52
C HIS A 85 -2.30 -4.48 -4.99
N LEU A 86 -2.72 -3.33 -5.56
CA LEU A 86 -3.08 -3.23 -6.98
C LEU A 86 -1.89 -3.58 -7.91
N GLY A 87 -0.67 -3.18 -7.53
CA GLY A 87 0.54 -3.55 -8.25
C GLY A 87 0.78 -5.06 -8.22
N LEU A 88 0.59 -5.71 -7.07
CA LEU A 88 0.71 -7.17 -6.92
C LEU A 88 -0.33 -7.91 -7.77
N GLU A 89 -1.59 -7.46 -7.76
CA GLU A 89 -2.66 -8.04 -8.60
C GLU A 89 -2.37 -7.86 -10.10
N SER A 90 -1.89 -6.69 -10.50
CA SER A 90 -1.55 -6.44 -11.91
C SER A 90 -0.39 -7.32 -12.38
N MET A 91 0.66 -7.48 -11.55
CA MET A 91 1.77 -8.40 -11.86
C MET A 91 1.28 -9.84 -11.98
N ALA A 92 0.41 -10.29 -11.07
CA ALA A 92 -0.19 -11.61 -11.10
C ALA A 92 -1.00 -11.87 -12.39
N GLY A 93 -1.90 -10.94 -12.73
CA GLY A 93 -2.72 -11.04 -13.94
C GLY A 93 -1.88 -11.04 -15.22
N ASN A 94 -0.85 -10.19 -15.27
CA ASN A 94 0.07 -10.13 -16.41
C ASN A 94 0.87 -11.42 -16.59
N HIS A 95 1.34 -12.04 -15.49
CA HIS A 95 2.03 -13.33 -15.54
C HIS A 95 1.11 -14.47 -16.01
N GLN A 96 -0.12 -14.57 -15.49
CA GLN A 96 -1.08 -15.58 -15.93
C GLN A 96 -1.46 -15.41 -17.41
N GLY A 97 -1.64 -14.17 -17.87
CA GLY A 97 -1.94 -13.87 -19.27
C GLY A 97 -0.77 -14.21 -20.21
N ALA A 98 0.46 -13.91 -19.79
CA ALA A 98 1.66 -14.25 -20.54
C ALA A 98 1.83 -15.77 -20.67
N ASP A 99 1.67 -16.52 -19.57
CA ASP A 99 1.77 -17.98 -19.56
C ASP A 99 0.67 -18.63 -20.40
N THR A 100 -0.57 -18.14 -20.30
CA THR A 100 -1.69 -18.64 -21.11
C THR A 100 -1.45 -18.38 -22.60
N THR A 101 -0.95 -17.20 -22.95
CA THR A 101 -0.64 -16.86 -24.35
C THR A 101 0.48 -17.75 -24.90
N ALA A 102 1.54 -17.98 -24.12
CA ALA A 102 2.63 -18.86 -24.49
C ALA A 102 2.17 -20.32 -24.64
N ALA A 103 1.35 -20.83 -23.71
CA ALA A 103 0.80 -22.17 -23.80
C ALA A 103 -0.13 -22.35 -25.01
N THR A 104 -0.92 -21.33 -25.33
CA THR A 104 -1.84 -21.35 -26.48
C THR A 104 -1.09 -21.28 -27.81
N SER A 105 -0.04 -20.45 -27.91
CA SER A 105 0.78 -20.36 -29.12
C SER A 105 1.57 -21.64 -29.36
N MET A 106 2.08 -22.29 -28.31
CA MET A 106 2.71 -23.61 -28.43
C MET A 106 1.74 -24.67 -28.94
N LYS A 107 0.51 -24.73 -28.41
CA LYS A 107 -0.52 -25.67 -28.89
C LYS A 107 -1.04 -25.38 -30.29
N ALA A 108 -0.98 -24.12 -30.75
CA ALA A 108 -1.39 -23.73 -32.10
C ALA A 108 -0.30 -23.98 -33.16
N SER A 109 0.92 -24.34 -32.73
CA SER A 109 2.08 -24.59 -33.60
C SER A 109 2.35 -26.09 -33.83
N GLU A 110 1.54 -26.98 -33.24
CA GLU A 110 1.49 -28.43 -33.49
C GLU A 110 0.37 -28.78 -34.48
#